data_AF-A0A2W4L8L1-F1
#
_entry.id   AF-A0A2W4L8L1-F1
#
_cell.length_a   1.000
_cell.length_b   1.000
_cell.length_c   1.000
_cell.angle_alpha   90.00
_cell.angle_beta   90.00
_cell.angle_gamma   90.00
#
_symmetry.space_group_name_H-M   'P 1'
#
loop_
_entity.id
_entity.type
_entity.pdbx_description
1 polymer ?
#
loop_
_entity_poly.entity_id
_entity_poly.type
_entity_poly.pdbx_seq_one_letter_code
_entity_poly.pdbx_strand_id
1 'polypeptide(L)'
;MNLTRNRLVAGVLAIVVASGALGWIVGSRITSPAEAAARAQAPTPSLITVAVDQRKLSADIIARGAIDFDDPVALTMSGTVGEAGIAQIVTKVLEAGTDLDEGDVAIEVAGRPVFLLQGELPVYRDLRPGSTGADVLQLEQALVRLGLVSHADERRGQGA
;
A
#
# COMPACT_ATOMS: atom_id res chain seq x y z
N MET A 1 -59.22 -74.39 -48.82
CA MET A 1 -59.40 -73.17 -49.64
C MET A 1 -59.19 -71.87 -48.82
N ASN A 2 -58.23 -71.84 -47.88
CA ASN A 2 -58.17 -70.80 -46.82
C ASN A 2 -56.94 -69.87 -46.89
N LEU A 3 -55.92 -70.19 -47.71
CA LEU A 3 -54.70 -69.38 -47.80
C LEU A 3 -54.90 -68.05 -48.53
N THR A 4 -55.79 -67.98 -49.52
CA THR A 4 -56.06 -66.75 -50.28
C THR A 4 -56.85 -65.73 -49.47
N ARG A 5 -57.77 -66.17 -48.60
CA ARG A 5 -58.59 -65.30 -47.76
C ARG A 5 -57.78 -64.67 -46.61
N ASN A 6 -56.89 -65.42 -45.97
CA ASN A 6 -56.02 -64.89 -44.90
C ASN A 6 -54.99 -63.88 -45.42
N ARG A 7 -54.46 -64.08 -46.65
CA ARG A 7 -53.52 -63.14 -47.28
C ARG A 7 -54.21 -61.82 -47.66
N LEU A 8 -55.46 -61.88 -48.11
CA LEU A 8 -56.27 -60.69 -48.37
C LEU A 8 -56.56 -59.90 -47.09
N VAL A 9 -56.95 -60.58 -46.00
CA VAL A 9 -57.19 -59.94 -44.70
C VAL A 9 -55.92 -59.30 -44.14
N ALA A 10 -54.78 -59.97 -44.23
CA ALA A 10 -53.49 -59.42 -43.80
C ALA A 10 -53.06 -58.20 -44.62
N GLY A 11 -53.29 -58.21 -45.94
CA GLY A 11 -53.03 -57.07 -46.81
C GLY A 11 -53.87 -55.85 -46.46
N VAL A 12 -55.17 -56.04 -46.21
CA VAL A 12 -56.07 -54.96 -45.78
C VAL A 12 -55.65 -54.39 -44.43
N LEU A 13 -55.30 -55.26 -43.47
CA LEU A 13 -54.84 -54.81 -42.16
C LEU A 13 -53.54 -54.00 -42.24
N ALA A 14 -52.58 -54.45 -43.07
CA ALA A 14 -51.34 -53.72 -43.30
C ALA A 14 -51.59 -52.32 -43.91
N ILE A 15 -52.55 -52.20 -44.82
CA ILE A 15 -52.93 -50.91 -45.42
C ILE A 15 -53.56 -49.97 -44.37
N VAL A 16 -54.43 -50.48 -43.49
CA VAL A 16 -55.05 -49.67 -42.42
C VAL A 16 -54.02 -49.20 -41.41
N VAL A 17 -53.09 -50.06 -41.02
CA VAL A 17 -52.00 -49.70 -40.10
C VAL A 17 -51.07 -48.68 -40.77
N ALA A 18 -50.73 -48.89 -42.04
CA ALA A 18 -49.88 -47.97 -42.79
C ALA A 18 -50.54 -46.58 -42.94
N SER A 19 -51.83 -46.51 -43.28
CA SER A 19 -52.54 -45.23 -43.43
C SER A 19 -52.71 -44.50 -42.10
N GLY A 20 -52.97 -45.22 -41.00
CA GLY A 20 -53.00 -44.65 -39.65
C GLY A 20 -51.64 -44.10 -39.21
N ALA A 21 -50.56 -44.86 -39.44
CA ALA A 21 -49.20 -44.43 -39.14
C ALA A 21 -48.80 -43.20 -39.99
N LEU A 22 -49.12 -43.20 -41.28
CA LEU A 22 -48.91 -42.05 -42.18
C LEU A 22 -49.68 -40.81 -41.69
N GLY A 23 -50.96 -40.98 -41.31
CA GLY A 23 -51.78 -39.90 -40.77
C GLY A 23 -51.21 -39.30 -39.47
N TRP A 24 -50.74 -40.15 -38.56
CA TRP A 24 -50.09 -39.71 -37.31
C TRP A 24 -48.78 -38.95 -37.57
N ILE A 25 -47.92 -39.48 -38.45
CA ILE A 25 -46.65 -38.85 -38.80
C ILE A 25 -46.88 -37.47 -39.42
N VAL A 26 -47.81 -37.37 -40.37
CA VAL A 26 -48.16 -36.09 -41.01
C VAL A 26 -48.79 -35.13 -40.00
N GLY A 27 -49.74 -35.59 -39.18
CA GLY A 27 -50.39 -34.76 -38.16
C GLY A 27 -49.42 -34.22 -37.12
N SER A 28 -48.46 -35.04 -36.66
CA SER A 28 -47.45 -34.66 -35.68
C SER A 28 -46.46 -33.58 -36.17
N ARG A 29 -46.41 -33.36 -37.49
CA ARG A 29 -45.53 -32.37 -38.14
C ARG A 29 -46.24 -31.04 -38.43
N ILE A 30 -47.57 -30.99 -38.32
CA ILE A 30 -48.36 -29.79 -38.60
C ILE A 30 -48.64 -29.07 -37.28
N THR A 31 -48.00 -27.91 -37.10
CA THR A 31 -48.37 -26.98 -36.02
C THR A 31 -49.58 -26.17 -36.46
N SER A 32 -50.62 -26.10 -35.62
CA SER A 32 -51.78 -25.26 -35.91
C SER A 32 -51.47 -23.76 -35.73
N PRO A 33 -52.14 -22.86 -36.46
CA PRO A 33 -51.94 -21.41 -36.31
C PRO A 33 -52.16 -20.90 -34.88
N ALA A 34 -53.13 -21.48 -34.15
CA ALA A 34 -53.41 -21.15 -32.76
C ALA A 34 -52.24 -21.53 -31.82
N GLU A 35 -51.57 -22.64 -32.11
CA GLU A 35 -50.47 -23.16 -31.31
C GLU A 35 -49.16 -22.41 -31.58
N ALA A 36 -48.93 -21.99 -32.83
CA ALA A 36 -47.86 -21.06 -33.17
C ALA A 36 -48.05 -19.69 -32.49
N ALA A 37 -49.29 -19.17 -32.46
CA ALA A 37 -49.62 -17.92 -31.79
C ALA A 37 -49.45 -18.01 -30.26
N ALA A 38 -49.81 -19.13 -29.64
CA ALA A 38 -49.59 -19.37 -28.21
C ALA A 38 -48.10 -19.47 -27.86
N ARG A 39 -47.28 -20.13 -28.69
CA ARG A 39 -45.81 -20.18 -28.49
C ARG A 39 -45.12 -18.84 -28.74
N ALA A 40 -45.71 -17.97 -29.54
CA ALA A 40 -45.21 -16.62 -29.81
C ALA A 40 -45.63 -15.59 -28.76
N GLN A 41 -46.43 -15.98 -27.75
CA GLN A 41 -46.75 -15.07 -26.65
C GLN A 41 -45.52 -14.79 -25.80
N ALA A 42 -45.35 -13.51 -25.47
CA ALA A 42 -44.27 -13.08 -24.61
C ALA A 42 -44.41 -13.77 -23.23
N PRO A 43 -43.30 -14.23 -22.62
CA PRO A 43 -43.32 -14.73 -21.26
C PRO A 43 -43.77 -13.62 -20.32
N THR A 44 -44.39 -14.00 -19.20
CA THR A 44 -44.83 -13.05 -18.18
C THR A 44 -43.65 -12.20 -17.69
N PRO A 45 -43.73 -10.87 -17.75
CA PRO A 45 -42.67 -10.00 -17.25
C PRO A 45 -42.36 -10.30 -15.79
N SER A 46 -41.08 -10.49 -15.47
CA SER A 46 -40.61 -10.64 -14.09
C SER A 46 -39.97 -9.34 -13.61
N LEU A 47 -40.08 -9.08 -12.31
CA LEU A 47 -39.48 -7.91 -11.68
C LEU A 47 -38.05 -8.24 -11.23
N ILE A 48 -37.08 -7.46 -11.70
CA ILE A 48 -35.71 -7.52 -11.19
C ILE A 48 -35.66 -6.59 -9.97
N THR A 49 -35.68 -7.15 -8.78
CA THR A 49 -35.58 -6.39 -7.52
C THR A 49 -34.37 -6.83 -6.71
N VAL A 50 -33.84 -5.90 -5.91
CA VAL A 50 -32.79 -6.15 -4.92
C VAL A 50 -33.27 -5.57 -3.59
N ALA A 51 -32.95 -6.24 -2.48
CA ALA A 51 -33.29 -5.74 -1.15
C ALA A 51 -32.56 -4.42 -0.87
N VAL A 52 -33.27 -3.47 -0.25
CA VAL A 52 -32.69 -2.21 0.20
C VAL A 52 -31.84 -2.48 1.44
N ASP A 53 -30.61 -1.96 1.43
CA ASP A 53 -29.67 -2.10 2.55
C ASP A 53 -29.00 -0.75 2.86
N GLN A 54 -28.77 -0.49 4.15
CA GLN A 54 -28.15 0.72 4.63
C GLN A 54 -26.66 0.47 4.86
N ARG A 55 -25.81 0.99 3.96
CA ARG A 55 -24.35 0.85 4.05
C ARG A 55 -23.68 2.20 4.00
N LYS A 56 -22.52 2.31 4.68
CA LYS A 56 -21.65 3.47 4.58
C LYS A 56 -20.94 3.41 3.22
N LEU A 57 -21.19 4.41 2.38
CA LEU A 57 -20.44 4.58 1.14
C LEU A 57 -19.07 5.16 1.48
N SER A 58 -18.02 4.48 1.04
CA SER A 58 -16.66 5.02 1.00
C SER A 58 -16.29 5.34 -0.44
N ALA A 59 -15.54 6.41 -0.63
CA ALA A 59 -14.91 6.76 -1.89
C ALA A 59 -13.40 6.67 -1.69
N ASP A 60 -12.74 5.84 -2.49
CA ASP A 60 -11.29 5.77 -2.49
C ASP A 60 -10.76 6.92 -3.35
N ILE A 61 -9.99 7.81 -2.73
CA ILE A 61 -9.37 8.95 -3.42
C ILE A 61 -7.88 8.63 -3.58
N ILE A 62 -7.42 8.57 -4.82
CA ILE A 62 -6.00 8.48 -5.14
C ILE A 62 -5.47 9.91 -5.30
N ALA A 63 -4.68 10.37 -4.33
CA ALA A 63 -4.02 11.67 -4.38
C ALA A 63 -2.53 11.51 -4.75
N ARG A 64 -1.99 12.52 -5.43
CA ARG A 64 -0.54 12.66 -5.66
C ARG A 64 0.01 13.73 -4.72
N GLY A 65 1.05 13.38 -3.98
CA GLY A 65 1.81 14.31 -3.15
C GLY A 65 3.23 14.47 -3.66
N ALA A 66 3.85 15.60 -3.33
CA ALA A 66 5.29 15.79 -3.43
C ALA A 66 5.89 15.75 -2.02
N ILE A 67 7.14 15.29 -1.91
CA ILE A 67 7.92 15.34 -0.68
C ILE A 67 9.04 16.34 -0.95
N ASP A 68 9.24 17.26 -0.01
CA ASP A 68 10.31 18.25 -0.04
C ASP A 68 10.94 18.34 1.35
N PHE A 69 12.07 19.02 1.45
CA PHE A 69 12.69 19.34 2.73
C PHE A 69 11.83 20.34 3.51
N ASP A 70 11.93 20.26 4.84
CA ASP A 70 11.35 21.26 5.73
C ASP A 70 12.17 22.56 5.69
N ASP A 71 11.69 23.59 6.39
CA ASP A 71 12.39 24.87 6.50
C ASP A 71 13.82 24.68 7.04
N PRO A 72 14.83 25.33 6.43
CA PRO A 72 16.21 25.18 6.85
C PRO A 72 16.43 25.74 8.25
N VAL A 73 17.08 24.96 9.11
CA VAL A 73 17.46 25.39 10.45
C VAL A 73 18.88 25.95 10.45
N ALA A 74 19.03 27.20 10.92
CA ALA A 74 20.34 27.82 11.06
C ALA A 74 21.09 27.23 12.27
N LEU A 75 22.18 26.52 12.00
CA LEU A 75 23.09 26.03 13.05
C LEU A 75 24.05 27.15 13.46
N THR A 76 24.09 27.44 14.76
CA THR A 76 25.01 28.42 15.34
C THR A 76 25.97 27.72 16.30
N MET A 77 27.25 28.07 16.20
CA MET A 77 28.24 27.59 17.16
C MET A 77 28.16 28.42 18.43
N SER A 78 28.04 27.74 19.56
CA SER A 78 28.10 28.35 20.88
C SER A 78 29.52 28.21 21.44
N GLY A 79 30.25 29.32 21.49
CA GLY A 79 31.61 29.37 22.06
C GLY A 79 32.75 29.37 21.04
N THR A 80 33.98 29.28 21.54
CA THR A 80 35.21 29.26 20.73
C THR A 80 35.64 27.85 20.41
N VAL A 81 35.99 27.59 19.15
CA VAL A 81 36.57 26.31 18.74
C VAL A 81 38.05 26.32 19.09
N GLY A 82 38.42 25.51 20.09
CA GLY A 82 39.81 25.31 20.50
C GLY A 82 40.22 26.21 21.64
N GLU A 83 41.46 26.67 21.63
CA GLU A 83 42.02 27.48 22.72
C GLU A 83 41.61 28.95 22.60
N ALA A 84 41.33 29.57 23.75
CA ALA A 84 41.01 31.00 23.81
C ALA A 84 42.21 31.84 23.31
N GLY A 85 41.93 32.80 22.43
CA GLY A 85 42.93 33.68 21.83
C GLY A 85 43.39 33.28 20.42
N ILE A 86 42.95 32.13 19.90
CA ILE A 86 43.15 31.75 18.50
C ILE A 86 42.05 32.39 17.63
N ALA A 87 42.46 32.98 16.50
CA ALA A 87 41.53 33.52 15.51
C ALA A 87 40.59 32.43 14.97
N GLN A 88 39.28 32.67 15.08
CA GLN A 88 38.23 31.73 14.65
C GLN A 88 38.03 31.83 13.13
N ILE A 89 38.95 31.23 12.39
CA ILE A 89 38.95 31.24 10.91
C ILE A 89 38.44 29.89 10.43
N VAL A 90 37.39 29.89 9.62
CA VAL A 90 36.92 28.67 8.94
C VAL A 90 37.98 28.27 7.91
N THR A 91 38.58 27.10 8.10
CA THR A 91 39.66 26.58 7.24
C THR A 91 39.14 25.58 6.20
N LYS A 92 37.97 24.97 6.46
CA LYS A 92 37.33 24.04 5.52
C LYS A 92 35.82 24.08 5.71
N VAL A 93 35.11 24.02 4.59
CA VAL A 93 33.65 23.90 4.52
C VAL A 93 33.30 22.78 3.55
N LEU A 94 32.18 22.11 3.79
CA LEU A 94 31.63 21.11 2.89
C LEU A 94 30.95 21.76 1.68
N GLU A 95 30.80 20.98 0.61
CA GLU A 95 30.04 21.42 -0.56
C GLU A 95 28.54 21.42 -0.23
N ALA A 96 27.81 22.37 -0.83
CA ALA A 96 26.36 22.45 -0.64
C ALA A 96 25.66 21.19 -1.18
N GLY A 97 24.71 20.65 -0.43
CA GLY A 97 24.05 19.38 -0.75
C GLY A 97 24.78 18.12 -0.25
N THR A 98 25.81 18.28 0.59
CA THR A 98 26.41 17.16 1.32
C THR A 98 25.47 16.71 2.43
N ASP A 99 25.08 15.43 2.42
CA ASP A 99 24.36 14.80 3.51
C ASP A 99 25.30 14.63 4.72
N LEU A 100 24.82 14.97 5.92
CA LEU A 100 25.58 14.88 7.15
C LEU A 100 24.83 14.03 8.18
N ASP A 101 25.53 13.06 8.73
CA ASP A 101 25.06 12.20 9.81
C ASP A 101 25.72 12.58 11.15
N GLU A 102 25.19 12.00 12.23
CA GLU A 102 25.82 12.13 13.54
C GLU A 102 27.25 11.56 13.49
N GLY A 103 28.21 12.35 13.99
CA GLY A 103 29.64 12.02 13.97
C GLY A 103 30.41 12.62 12.79
N ASP A 104 29.73 13.20 11.79
CA ASP A 104 30.40 13.83 10.67
C ASP A 104 31.01 15.19 11.04
N VAL A 105 32.05 15.57 10.28
CA VAL A 105 32.70 16.88 10.40
C VAL A 105 31.95 17.89 9.55
N ALA A 106 31.20 18.79 10.19
CA ALA A 106 30.44 19.82 9.50
C ALA A 106 31.34 20.91 8.91
N ILE A 107 32.30 21.39 9.70
CA ILE A 107 33.27 22.43 9.31
C ILE A 107 34.60 22.22 10.05
N GLU A 108 35.66 22.88 9.56
CA GLU A 108 36.90 23.03 10.31
C GLU A 108 37.16 24.50 10.64
N VAL A 109 37.51 24.76 11.90
CA VAL A 109 37.86 26.11 12.40
C VAL A 109 39.28 26.07 12.96
N ALA A 110 40.15 26.92 12.43
CA ALA A 110 41.57 26.96 12.77
C ALA A 110 42.24 25.57 12.70
N GLY A 111 41.88 24.75 11.70
CA GLY A 111 42.38 23.39 11.53
C GLY A 111 41.82 22.36 12.51
N ARG A 112 40.82 22.72 13.32
CA ARG A 112 40.14 21.80 14.24
C ARG A 112 38.77 21.39 13.68
N PRO A 113 38.47 20.08 13.60
CA PRO A 113 37.17 19.61 13.15
C PRO A 113 36.07 19.93 14.16
N VAL A 114 34.91 20.33 13.65
CA VAL A 114 33.67 20.51 14.41
C VAL A 114 32.71 19.41 14.00
N PHE A 115 32.39 18.53 14.95
CA PHE A 115 31.54 17.36 14.73
C PHE A 115 30.07 17.68 14.98
N LEU A 116 29.18 17.05 14.19
CA LEU A 116 27.74 17.10 14.39
C LEU A 116 27.31 16.00 15.36
N LEU A 117 26.68 16.38 16.48
CA LEU A 117 26.15 15.44 17.46
C LEU A 117 24.66 15.70 17.66
N GLN A 118 23.89 14.63 17.77
CA GLN A 118 22.45 14.72 18.04
C GLN A 118 22.20 14.92 19.53
N GLY A 119 21.29 15.84 19.85
CA GLY A 119 20.94 16.14 21.22
C GLY A 119 19.85 17.21 21.32
N GLU A 120 19.21 17.27 22.49
CA GLU A 120 18.18 18.26 22.78
C GLU A 120 18.79 19.56 23.32
N LEU A 121 19.91 19.45 24.04
CA LEU A 121 20.59 20.57 24.68
C LEU A 121 21.71 21.10 23.76
N PRO A 122 21.78 22.42 23.51
CA PRO A 122 22.96 23.00 22.89
C PRO A 122 24.15 22.93 23.84
N VAL A 123 25.36 22.80 23.30
CA VAL A 123 26.60 22.91 24.09
C VAL A 123 26.82 24.38 24.43
N TYR A 124 26.61 24.75 25.69
CA TYR A 124 26.66 26.16 26.14
C TYR A 124 27.94 26.50 26.93
N ARG A 125 28.82 25.53 27.19
CA ARG A 125 30.07 25.71 27.94
C ARG A 125 31.14 24.72 27.48
N ASP A 126 32.39 25.00 27.84
CA ASP A 126 33.48 24.05 27.66
C ASP A 126 33.33 22.86 28.60
N LEU A 127 33.33 21.66 28.02
CA LEU A 127 33.37 20.40 28.77
C LEU A 127 34.81 19.97 28.99
N ARG A 128 35.16 19.67 30.24
CA ARG A 128 36.51 19.25 30.65
C ARG A 128 36.43 17.90 31.37
N PRO A 129 37.54 17.16 31.45
CA PRO A 129 37.59 15.98 32.32
C PRO A 129 37.14 16.34 33.74
N GLY A 130 36.18 15.58 34.28
CA GLY A 130 35.57 15.84 35.59
C GLY A 130 34.35 16.76 35.58
N SER A 131 33.95 17.31 34.43
CA SER A 131 32.66 18.00 34.29
C SER A 131 31.50 17.06 34.58
N THR A 132 30.43 17.61 35.18
CA THR A 132 29.15 16.95 35.44
C THR A 132 28.00 17.85 34.98
N GLY A 133 26.89 17.26 34.59
CA GLY A 133 25.67 17.92 34.12
C GLY A 133 25.00 17.17 32.98
N ALA A 134 23.79 17.60 32.61
CA ALA A 134 23.00 17.00 31.54
C ALA A 134 23.71 17.07 30.16
N ASP A 135 24.52 18.10 29.93
CA ASP A 135 25.35 18.27 28.73
C ASP A 135 26.46 17.22 28.62
N VAL A 136 27.07 16.84 29.76
CA VAL A 136 28.05 15.75 29.83
C VAL A 136 27.38 14.41 29.52
N LEU A 137 26.22 14.15 30.11
CA LEU A 137 25.46 12.93 29.85
C LEU A 137 25.07 12.83 28.37
N GLN A 138 24.60 13.91 27.76
CA GLN A 138 24.24 13.94 26.35
C GLN A 138 25.46 13.65 25.46
N LEU A 139 26.62 14.24 25.75
CA LEU A 139 27.86 13.94 25.03
C LEU A 139 28.21 12.45 25.15
N GLU A 140 28.19 11.90 26.37
CA GLU A 140 28.51 10.49 26.58
C GLU A 140 27.52 9.57 25.84
N GLN A 141 26.22 9.89 25.84
CA GLN A 141 25.22 9.16 25.07
C GLN A 141 25.47 9.23 23.55
N ALA A 142 25.86 10.39 23.03
CA ALA A 142 26.25 10.52 21.62
C ALA A 142 27.46 9.65 21.29
N LEU A 143 28.48 9.63 22.16
CA LEU A 143 29.65 8.77 22.00
C LEU A 143 29.30 7.28 22.07
N VAL A 144 28.30 6.87 22.87
CA VAL A 144 27.78 5.50 22.88
C VAL A 144 27.11 5.17 21.55
N ARG A 145 26.26 6.05 21.02
CA ARG A 145 25.60 5.86 19.70
C ARG A 145 26.62 5.71 18.58
N LEU A 146 27.72 6.46 18.65
CA LEU A 146 28.85 6.38 17.73
C LEU A 146 29.77 5.16 17.96
N GLY A 147 29.53 4.36 19.01
CA GLY A 147 30.34 3.19 19.34
C GLY A 147 31.75 3.50 19.85
N LEU A 148 32.01 4.75 20.25
CA LEU A 148 33.32 5.20 20.76
C LEU A 148 33.51 4.88 22.25
N VAL A 149 32.41 4.73 22.99
CA VAL A 149 32.40 4.30 24.40
C VAL A 149 31.31 3.25 24.60
N SER A 150 31.48 2.39 25.61
CA SER A 150 30.56 1.26 25.86
C SER A 150 29.26 1.67 26.56
N HIS A 151 29.31 2.70 27.41
CA HIS A 151 28.16 3.19 28.19
C HIS A 151 28.35 4.67 28.56
N ALA A 152 27.25 5.37 28.84
CA ALA A 152 27.25 6.69 29.45
C ALA A 152 27.18 6.56 30.98
N ASP A 153 27.91 7.40 31.72
CA ASP A 153 27.89 7.42 33.18
C ASP A 153 26.79 8.38 33.67
N GLU A 154 25.60 7.83 33.92
CA GLU A 154 24.43 8.60 34.38
C GLU A 154 24.71 9.41 35.66
N ARG A 155 25.66 8.98 36.50
CA ARG A 155 26.05 9.71 37.72
C ARG A 155 26.67 11.06 37.40
N ARG A 156 27.29 11.22 36.23
CA ARG A 156 27.80 12.52 35.77
C ARG A 156 26.70 13.42 35.24
N GLY A 157 25.57 12.87 34.82
CA GLY A 157 24.40 13.62 34.36
C GLY A 157 23.62 14.31 35.48
N GLN A 158 23.61 13.68 36.65
CA GLN A 158 23.01 14.22 37.87
C GLN A 158 23.99 15.20 38.51
N GLY A 159 23.97 16.45 38.06
CA GLY A 159 24.74 17.52 38.71
C GLY A 159 24.47 17.53 40.23
N ALA A 160 25.52 17.80 41.01
CA ALA A 160 25.38 18.15 42.42
C ALA A 160 24.63 19.48 42.57
#